data_AF-A0A8S2H549-F1
#
_entry.id   AF-A0A8S2H549-F1
#
_cell.length_a   1.000
_cell.length_b   1.000
_cell.length_c   1.000
_cell.angle_alpha   90.00
_cell.angle_beta   90.00
_cell.angle_gamma   90.00
#
_symmetry.space_group_name_H-M   'P 1'
#
loop_
_entity.id
_entity.type
_entity.pdbx_description
1 polymer ?
#
loop_
_entity_poly.entity_id
_entity_poly.type
_entity_poly.pdbx_seq_one_letter_code
_entity_poly.pdbx_strand_id
1 'polypeptide(L)'
;MTLKTFLTNRRRGTRYRLNGITQSTFSPSRWQPFSNIRKLTSAGELPAKVDLRPQMTPVEDQSQIGSCSANALAGAYEYLVKQHLNKDTLVSRLFIYYNGRQQEGEGDITDSGCTMSAAIEALEAYGTCGERLWPYDISAVNTKPSQAAYTEAKQFIVDEALSVQIELNEMKSCLAQGFPFTFGIMLFHSFDDAASGGVVPMPSGGQQGGHALLCVGYSDQSNSFIVRNSWGESWGDNGYCYIPYDYMTNTDYTFDAWTIRKLSSDDFGQDTWDNDDSVDYTQNAGNDADAGNGAIEDVDDDLDSGGDFQSNDYGDDNDNNW
;
A
#
# COMPACT_ATOMS: atom_id res chain seq x y z
N MET A 1 24.92 -5.32 -6.49
CA MET A 1 23.83 -4.34 -6.67
C MET A 1 22.78 -4.98 -7.56
N THR A 2 21.66 -5.41 -6.98
CA THR A 2 20.49 -5.82 -7.79
C THR A 2 19.91 -4.56 -8.43
N LEU A 3 19.81 -4.54 -9.76
CA LEU A 3 19.25 -3.41 -10.50
C LEU A 3 17.83 -3.13 -9.99
N LYS A 4 17.55 -1.89 -9.59
CA LYS A 4 16.22 -1.50 -9.15
C LYS A 4 15.26 -1.53 -10.36
N THR A 5 14.25 -2.39 -10.32
CA THR A 5 13.20 -2.48 -11.35
C THR A 5 12.04 -1.55 -11.01
N PHE A 6 11.46 -0.93 -12.05
CA PHE A 6 10.35 -0.01 -11.92
C PHE A 6 9.33 -0.27 -13.03
N LEU A 7 8.05 -0.18 -12.69
CA LEU A 7 6.99 0.01 -13.67
C LEU A 7 6.91 1.51 -13.98
N THR A 8 6.99 1.87 -15.25
CA THR A 8 6.87 3.29 -15.65
C THR A 8 5.53 3.46 -16.34
N ASN A 9 4.62 4.20 -15.71
CA ASN A 9 3.39 4.59 -16.38
C ASN A 9 3.73 5.49 -17.57
N ARG A 10 3.64 4.92 -18.78
CA ARG A 10 4.05 5.59 -20.02
C ARG A 10 3.23 6.83 -20.36
N ARG A 11 2.01 6.96 -19.80
CA ARG A 11 1.13 8.11 -20.03
C ARG A 11 1.41 9.27 -19.07
N ARG A 12 1.80 8.97 -17.83
CA ARG A 12 2.02 9.97 -16.76
C ARG A 12 3.49 10.21 -16.41
N GLY A 13 4.41 9.37 -16.89
CA GLY A 13 5.84 9.43 -16.53
C GLY A 13 6.16 8.98 -15.10
N THR A 14 5.15 8.68 -14.28
CA THR A 14 5.32 8.20 -12.90
C THR A 14 5.97 6.82 -12.88
N ARG A 15 6.92 6.63 -11.96
CA ARG A 15 7.64 5.36 -11.76
C ARG A 15 7.23 4.73 -10.44
N TYR A 16 6.91 3.45 -10.48
CA TYR A 16 6.55 2.65 -9.32
C TYR A 16 7.59 1.57 -9.09
N ARG A 17 8.04 1.43 -7.85
CA ARG A 17 9.08 0.45 -7.49
C ARG A 17 8.51 -0.97 -7.50
N LEU A 18 9.12 -1.86 -8.28
CA LEU A 18 8.80 -3.29 -8.33
C LEU A 18 9.88 -4.14 -7.65
N ASN A 19 9.60 -5.45 -7.56
CA ASN A 19 10.46 -6.47 -6.98
C ASN A 19 10.73 -6.25 -5.49
N GLY A 20 9.72 -5.75 -4.77
CA GLY A 20 9.71 -5.72 -3.32
C GLY A 20 9.24 -7.03 -2.67
N ILE A 21 8.84 -8.00 -3.47
CA ILE A 21 8.47 -9.35 -3.05
C ILE A 21 9.30 -10.37 -3.83
N THR A 22 9.74 -11.40 -3.13
CA THR A 22 10.30 -12.63 -3.69
C THR A 22 9.40 -13.80 -3.34
N GLN A 23 9.39 -14.84 -4.18
CA GLN A 23 8.65 -16.07 -3.89
C GLN A 23 9.32 -16.83 -2.74
N SER A 24 8.52 -17.27 -1.78
CA SER A 24 8.97 -18.04 -0.64
C SER A 24 9.49 -19.41 -1.10
N THR A 25 10.68 -19.81 -0.62
CA THR A 25 11.14 -21.20 -0.75
C THR A 25 10.40 -22.04 0.29
N PHE A 26 9.18 -22.43 -0.08
CA PHE A 26 8.20 -23.17 0.72
C PHE A 26 8.79 -24.18 1.73
N SER A 27 8.41 -24.08 3.01
CA SER A 27 8.52 -25.16 4.00
C SER A 27 7.13 -25.55 4.49
N PRO A 28 6.54 -26.65 3.98
CA PRO A 28 5.16 -27.04 4.28
C PRO A 28 4.87 -27.42 5.74
N SER A 29 5.90 -27.60 6.59
CA SER A 29 5.71 -28.18 7.92
C SER A 29 5.21 -27.21 8.99
N ARG A 30 5.36 -25.89 8.79
CA ARG A 30 4.95 -24.87 9.78
C ARG A 30 3.51 -24.37 9.58
N TRP A 31 3.01 -24.37 8.34
CA TRP A 31 1.84 -23.57 7.98
C TRP A 31 0.65 -24.42 7.52
N GLN A 32 -0.48 -24.24 8.20
CA GLN A 32 -1.72 -24.92 7.83
C GLN A 32 -2.34 -24.23 6.60
N PRO A 33 -2.79 -24.98 5.58
CA PRO A 33 -3.55 -24.40 4.49
C PRO A 33 -4.93 -23.94 5.00
N PHE A 34 -5.45 -22.87 4.40
CA PHE A 34 -6.79 -22.32 4.68
C PHE A 34 -7.91 -23.37 4.67
N SER A 35 -7.76 -24.43 3.86
CA SER A 35 -8.74 -25.49 3.64
C SER A 35 -9.10 -26.32 4.89
N ASN A 36 -8.39 -26.17 6.01
CA ASN A 36 -8.62 -26.95 7.23
C ASN A 36 -9.71 -26.39 8.18
N ILE A 37 -10.40 -25.31 7.83
CA ILE A 37 -11.44 -24.72 8.69
C ILE A 37 -12.81 -24.85 8.00
N ARG A 38 -13.65 -25.75 8.54
CA ARG A 38 -15.07 -26.00 8.23
C ARG A 38 -15.53 -25.49 6.85
N LYS A 39 -15.66 -26.42 5.91
CA LYS A 39 -16.54 -26.30 4.73
C LYS A 39 -17.78 -25.47 5.08
N LEU A 40 -17.80 -24.19 4.70
CA LEU A 40 -19.02 -23.45 4.46
C LEU A 40 -19.68 -24.02 3.20
N THR A 41 -20.01 -25.30 3.22
CA THR A 41 -20.87 -25.93 2.22
C THR A 41 -21.56 -27.14 2.85
N SER A 42 -22.28 -26.94 3.96
CA SER A 42 -23.41 -27.82 4.24
C SER A 42 -24.72 -27.31 3.60
N ALA A 43 -24.72 -26.12 2.98
CA ALA A 43 -25.78 -25.63 2.09
C ALA A 43 -25.35 -24.34 1.36
N GLY A 44 -25.39 -24.29 0.03
CA GLY A 44 -25.43 -23.04 -0.75
C GLY A 44 -24.11 -22.55 -1.36
N GLU A 45 -24.18 -22.09 -2.60
CA GLU A 45 -23.08 -21.56 -3.42
C GLU A 45 -22.45 -20.31 -2.79
N LEU A 46 -21.18 -20.02 -3.12
CA LEU A 46 -20.51 -18.78 -2.73
C LEU A 46 -21.32 -17.55 -3.22
N PRO A 47 -21.33 -16.42 -2.49
CA PRO A 47 -22.00 -15.23 -2.97
C PRO A 47 -21.40 -14.77 -4.30
N ALA A 48 -22.21 -14.21 -5.21
CA ALA A 48 -21.73 -13.77 -6.52
C ALA A 48 -20.79 -12.54 -6.47
N LYS A 49 -20.75 -11.86 -5.32
CA LYS A 49 -19.93 -10.67 -5.08
C LYS A 49 -19.59 -10.55 -3.59
N VAL A 50 -18.35 -10.18 -3.29
CA VAL A 50 -17.88 -9.72 -1.97
C VAL A 50 -17.11 -8.42 -2.17
N ASP A 51 -17.30 -7.44 -1.28
CA ASP A 51 -16.62 -6.15 -1.33
C ASP A 51 -16.30 -5.67 0.08
N LEU A 52 -15.03 -5.82 0.50
CA LEU A 52 -14.55 -5.43 1.84
C LEU A 52 -13.99 -4.00 1.86
N ARG A 53 -14.02 -3.25 0.74
CA ARG A 53 -13.46 -1.89 0.67
C ARG A 53 -14.02 -0.92 1.73
N PRO A 54 -15.32 -0.93 2.08
CA PRO A 54 -15.85 -0.04 3.12
C PRO A 54 -15.20 -0.23 4.50
N GLN A 55 -14.55 -1.37 4.72
CA GLN A 55 -13.88 -1.75 5.96
C GLN A 55 -12.35 -1.61 5.86
N MET A 56 -11.82 -1.12 4.75
CA MET A 56 -10.39 -0.85 4.61
C MET A 56 -10.06 0.54 5.17
N THR A 57 -8.79 0.74 5.51
CA THR A 57 -8.17 2.05 5.72
C THR A 57 -7.92 2.75 4.36
N PRO A 58 -7.60 4.06 4.35
CA PRO A 58 -7.15 4.76 3.13
C PRO A 58 -6.00 4.05 2.41
N VAL A 59 -5.88 4.26 1.09
CA VAL A 59 -4.82 3.58 0.31
C VAL A 59 -3.49 4.32 0.44
N GLU A 60 -2.48 3.58 0.89
CA GLU A 60 -1.15 4.11 1.13
C GLU A 60 -0.27 4.11 -0.15
N ASP A 61 0.85 4.83 -0.09
CA ASP A 61 1.88 4.88 -1.15
C ASP A 61 3.21 4.33 -0.64
N GLN A 62 3.72 3.27 -1.28
CA GLN A 62 5.02 2.66 -0.97
C GLN A 62 6.22 3.50 -1.45
N SER A 63 5.96 4.57 -2.19
CA SER A 63 6.99 5.45 -2.76
C SER A 63 8.03 4.67 -3.59
N GLN A 64 9.31 4.95 -3.42
CA GLN A 64 10.40 4.46 -4.28
C GLN A 64 11.23 3.32 -3.64
N ILE A 65 10.68 2.62 -2.65
CA ILE A 65 11.32 1.49 -1.96
C ILE A 65 10.59 0.16 -2.22
N GLY A 66 11.30 -0.95 -2.06
CA GLY A 66 10.82 -2.30 -2.35
C GLY A 66 9.93 -2.88 -1.26
N SER A 67 9.05 -2.09 -0.64
CA SER A 67 8.28 -2.53 0.54
C SER A 67 6.86 -3.00 0.21
N CYS A 68 6.58 -3.41 -1.03
CA CYS A 68 5.21 -3.78 -1.42
C CYS A 68 4.64 -4.92 -0.58
N SER A 69 5.47 -5.88 -0.17
CA SER A 69 5.05 -6.97 0.74
C SER A 69 4.55 -6.44 2.08
N ALA A 70 5.29 -5.51 2.67
CA ALA A 70 4.91 -4.87 3.92
C ALA A 70 3.66 -3.97 3.78
N ASN A 71 3.46 -3.30 2.64
CA ASN A 71 2.26 -2.48 2.41
C ASN A 71 1.01 -3.36 2.26
N ALA A 72 1.11 -4.48 1.53
CA ALA A 72 0.00 -5.41 1.39
C ALA A 72 -0.40 -6.02 2.75
N LEU A 73 0.60 -6.44 3.55
CA LEU A 73 0.37 -6.99 4.88
C LEU A 73 -0.14 -5.93 5.87
N ALA A 74 0.35 -4.69 5.81
CA ALA A 74 -0.20 -3.60 6.61
C ALA A 74 -1.70 -3.44 6.34
N GLY A 75 -2.14 -3.35 5.08
CA GLY A 75 -3.56 -3.24 4.77
C GLY A 75 -4.41 -4.43 5.30
N ALA A 76 -3.89 -5.66 5.25
CA ALA A 76 -4.58 -6.82 5.84
C ALA A 76 -4.66 -6.73 7.37
N TYR A 77 -3.58 -6.26 7.99
CA TYR A 77 -3.45 -6.09 9.42
C TYR A 77 -4.39 -4.99 9.94
N GLU A 78 -4.37 -3.82 9.29
CA GLU A 78 -5.21 -2.67 9.60
C GLU A 78 -6.69 -2.98 9.46
N TYR A 79 -7.07 -3.78 8.45
CA TYR A 79 -8.43 -4.29 8.33
C TYR A 79 -8.87 -5.03 9.60
N LEU A 80 -8.05 -5.95 10.13
CA LEU A 80 -8.37 -6.69 11.36
C LEU A 80 -8.42 -5.78 12.58
N VAL A 81 -7.47 -4.86 12.71
CA VAL A 81 -7.45 -3.89 13.81
C VAL A 81 -8.72 -3.04 13.78
N LYS A 82 -9.13 -2.56 12.60
CA LYS A 82 -10.37 -1.81 12.42
C LYS A 82 -11.61 -2.64 12.74
N GLN A 83 -11.66 -3.91 12.35
CA GLN A 83 -12.77 -4.80 12.74
C GLN A 83 -12.86 -4.98 14.26
N HIS A 84 -11.73 -4.93 14.97
CA HIS A 84 -11.71 -5.08 16.42
C HIS A 84 -12.02 -3.78 17.18
N LEU A 85 -11.41 -2.67 16.76
CA LEU A 85 -11.47 -1.38 17.45
C LEU A 85 -12.55 -0.44 16.91
N ASN A 86 -13.13 -0.75 15.76
CA ASN A 86 -14.04 0.11 15.02
C ASN A 86 -13.45 1.52 14.76
N LYS A 87 -12.14 1.59 14.53
CA LYS A 87 -11.36 2.81 14.28
C LYS A 87 -10.30 2.54 13.23
N ASP A 88 -10.06 3.52 12.36
CA ASP A 88 -8.93 3.49 11.44
C ASP A 88 -7.63 3.62 12.24
N THR A 89 -6.78 2.61 12.14
CA THR A 89 -5.48 2.57 12.80
C THR A 89 -4.46 2.15 11.76
N LEU A 90 -3.51 3.04 11.46
CA LEU A 90 -2.42 2.76 10.53
C LEU A 90 -1.24 2.11 11.26
N VAL A 91 -0.68 1.05 10.67
CA VAL A 91 0.45 0.33 11.24
C VAL A 91 1.74 0.64 10.49
N SER A 92 2.87 0.59 11.20
CA SER A 92 4.16 0.96 10.60
C SER A 92 4.59 -0.04 9.53
N ARG A 93 4.50 0.38 8.27
CA ARG A 93 4.97 -0.42 7.14
C ARG A 93 6.48 -0.62 7.16
N LEU A 94 7.26 0.36 7.62
CA LEU A 94 8.71 0.20 7.75
C LEU A 94 9.11 -0.76 8.87
N PHE A 95 8.33 -0.85 9.95
CA PHE A 95 8.56 -1.84 10.99
C PHE A 95 8.38 -3.26 10.44
N ILE A 96 7.29 -3.51 9.71
CA ILE A 96 7.02 -4.79 9.05
C ILE A 96 8.15 -5.09 8.04
N TYR A 97 8.50 -4.12 7.19
CA TYR A 97 9.49 -4.32 6.15
C TYR A 97 10.92 -4.56 6.68
N TYR A 98 11.34 -3.84 7.72
CA TYR A 98 12.64 -4.05 8.37
C TYR A 98 12.71 -5.45 8.97
N ASN A 99 11.73 -5.81 9.81
CA ASN A 99 11.77 -7.10 10.51
C ASN A 99 11.57 -8.28 9.56
N GLY A 100 10.77 -8.15 8.51
CA GLY A 100 10.63 -9.18 7.48
C GLY A 100 11.97 -9.49 6.80
N ARG A 101 12.73 -8.47 6.39
CA ARG A 101 14.08 -8.66 5.82
C ARG A 101 15.08 -9.24 6.83
N GLN A 102 14.94 -8.88 8.11
CA GLN A 102 15.76 -9.43 9.18
C GLN A 102 15.54 -10.93 9.38
N GLN A 103 14.33 -11.45 9.12
CA GLN A 103 14.05 -12.89 9.19
C GLN A 103 14.71 -13.67 8.04
N GLU A 104 15.03 -13.03 6.93
CA GLU A 104 15.59 -13.70 5.74
C GLU A 104 17.11 -13.93 5.81
N GLY A 105 17.81 -13.38 6.82
CA GLY A 105 19.21 -13.71 7.06
C GLY A 105 19.97 -12.77 8.00
N GLU A 106 21.21 -13.15 8.31
CA GLU A 106 22.09 -12.49 9.28
C GLU A 106 23.03 -11.42 8.66
N GLY A 107 22.67 -10.87 7.50
CA GLY A 107 23.48 -9.88 6.77
C GLY A 107 23.04 -8.43 6.98
N ASP A 108 23.75 -7.51 6.31
CA ASP A 108 23.34 -6.10 6.24
C ASP A 108 21.94 -5.99 5.64
N ILE A 109 21.04 -5.31 6.35
CA ILE A 109 19.68 -5.05 5.85
C ILE A 109 19.75 -4.01 4.73
N THR A 110 19.25 -4.39 3.55
CA THR A 110 19.20 -3.52 2.38
C THR A 110 17.79 -3.47 1.79
N ASP A 111 17.49 -2.50 0.92
CA ASP A 111 16.20 -2.39 0.23
C ASP A 111 16.07 -3.45 -0.89
N SER A 112 15.92 -4.71 -0.49
CA SER A 112 15.94 -5.90 -1.34
C SER A 112 14.56 -6.52 -1.61
N GLY A 113 13.50 -6.01 -0.99
CA GLY A 113 12.24 -6.73 -0.84
C GLY A 113 12.30 -7.79 0.26
N CYS A 114 11.17 -8.42 0.53
CA CYS A 114 11.08 -9.64 1.35
C CYS A 114 9.89 -10.52 0.93
N THR A 115 9.98 -11.80 1.24
CA THR A 115 8.89 -12.77 1.11
C THR A 115 7.71 -12.43 2.03
N MET A 116 6.51 -12.86 1.63
CA MET A 116 5.33 -12.75 2.51
C MET A 116 5.49 -13.56 3.78
N SER A 117 6.06 -14.75 3.68
CA SER A 117 6.27 -15.62 4.84
C SER A 117 7.20 -14.96 5.86
N ALA A 118 8.32 -14.36 5.45
CA ALA A 118 9.24 -13.71 6.37
C ALA A 118 8.61 -12.49 7.07
N ALA A 119 7.81 -11.71 6.33
CA ALA A 119 7.08 -10.59 6.91
C ALA A 119 5.97 -11.06 7.88
N ILE A 120 5.28 -12.16 7.58
CA ILE A 120 4.32 -12.78 8.51
C ILE A 120 5.04 -13.32 9.75
N GLU A 121 6.17 -14.01 9.60
CA GLU A 121 6.96 -14.50 10.74
C GLU A 121 7.46 -13.35 11.63
N ALA A 122 7.79 -12.20 11.05
CA ALA A 122 8.09 -10.99 11.80
C ALA A 122 6.87 -10.46 12.57
N LEU A 123 5.68 -10.46 11.96
CA LEU A 123 4.43 -10.06 12.62
C LEU A 123 4.01 -11.03 13.74
N GLU A 124 4.28 -12.32 13.61
CA GLU A 124 4.09 -13.31 14.69
C GLU A 124 5.10 -13.14 15.82
N ALA A 125 6.36 -12.82 15.49
CA ALA A 125 7.42 -12.70 16.49
C ALA A 125 7.37 -11.37 17.26
N TYR A 126 7.01 -10.29 16.57
CA TYR A 126 7.15 -8.93 17.09
C TYR A 126 5.88 -8.10 17.03
N GLY A 127 4.88 -8.50 16.24
CA GLY A 127 3.76 -7.65 15.88
C GLY A 127 4.16 -6.45 15.04
N THR A 128 3.42 -5.35 15.15
CA THR A 128 3.82 -4.06 14.58
C THR A 128 3.27 -2.90 15.42
N CYS A 129 3.98 -1.77 15.42
CA CYS A 129 3.54 -0.54 16.08
C CYS A 129 2.70 0.32 15.13
N GLY A 130 2.04 1.36 15.66
CA GLY A 130 1.37 2.35 14.83
C GLY A 130 2.35 3.13 13.95
N GLU A 131 1.92 3.53 12.76
CA GLU A 131 2.77 4.32 11.85
C GLU A 131 3.18 5.68 12.45
N ARG A 132 2.42 6.22 13.41
CA ARG A 132 2.82 7.42 14.18
C ARG A 132 4.14 7.25 14.94
N LEU A 133 4.44 6.05 15.43
CA LEU A 133 5.61 5.79 16.27
C LEU A 133 6.84 5.43 15.44
N TRP A 134 6.62 4.80 14.28
CA TRP A 134 7.67 4.54 13.30
C TRP A 134 7.16 4.94 11.90
N PRO A 135 7.26 6.24 11.56
CA PRO A 135 6.69 6.80 10.34
C PRO A 135 7.28 6.23 9.06
N TYR A 136 6.53 6.34 7.97
CA TYR A 136 6.96 5.92 6.64
C TYR A 136 7.95 6.91 5.99
N ASP A 137 9.08 7.14 6.67
CA ASP A 137 10.22 7.87 6.12
C ASP A 137 11.12 6.90 5.36
N ILE A 138 11.05 6.94 4.02
CA ILE A 138 11.83 6.03 3.16
C ILE A 138 13.35 6.15 3.34
N SER A 139 13.86 7.23 3.94
CA SER A 139 15.29 7.35 4.28
C SER A 139 15.69 6.39 5.41
N ALA A 140 14.74 6.02 6.28
CA ALA A 140 14.90 5.08 7.37
C ALA A 140 14.67 3.61 6.94
N VAL A 141 14.59 3.32 5.63
CA VAL A 141 14.26 1.99 5.11
C VAL A 141 15.15 0.87 5.67
N ASN A 142 16.43 1.12 5.95
CA ASN A 142 17.34 0.12 6.52
C ASN A 142 17.65 0.37 8.01
N THR A 143 17.00 1.35 8.61
CA THR A 143 17.21 1.71 10.01
C THR A 143 16.37 0.81 10.90
N LYS A 144 17.01 0.19 11.88
CA LYS A 144 16.33 -0.63 12.89
C LYS A 144 15.31 0.22 13.65
N PRO A 145 14.05 -0.25 13.82
CA PRO A 145 13.06 0.43 14.62
C PRO A 145 13.50 0.68 16.06
N SER A 146 13.00 1.77 16.64
CA SER A 146 13.31 2.15 18.02
C SER A 146 12.85 1.08 19.02
N GLN A 147 13.45 1.07 20.21
CA GLN A 147 13.01 0.16 21.28
C GLN A 147 11.55 0.42 21.68
N ALA A 148 11.09 1.68 21.61
CA ALA A 148 9.69 2.03 21.85
C ALA A 148 8.76 1.37 20.82
N ALA A 149 9.14 1.36 19.54
CA ALA A 149 8.38 0.69 18.48
C ALA A 149 8.22 -0.81 18.75
N TYR A 150 9.29 -1.50 19.15
CA TYR A 150 9.21 -2.92 19.54
C TYR A 150 8.40 -3.16 20.82
N THR A 151 8.33 -2.19 21.73
CA THR A 151 7.51 -2.31 22.94
C THR A 151 6.03 -2.21 22.61
N GLU A 152 5.63 -1.23 21.78
CA GLU A 152 4.23 -1.09 21.33
C GLU A 152 3.81 -2.28 20.45
N ALA A 153 4.69 -2.74 19.57
CA ALA A 153 4.39 -3.81 18.62
C ALA A 153 3.92 -5.12 19.28
N LYS A 154 4.39 -5.42 20.50
CA LYS A 154 4.00 -6.62 21.26
C LYS A 154 2.52 -6.70 21.61
N GLN A 155 1.79 -5.59 21.56
CA GLN A 155 0.34 -5.55 21.79
C GLN A 155 -0.45 -6.04 20.57
N PHE A 156 0.23 -6.21 19.43
CA PHE A 156 -0.35 -6.40 18.11
C PHE A 156 0.37 -7.56 17.40
N ILE A 157 0.46 -8.70 18.08
CA ILE A 157 1.07 -9.91 17.51
C ILE A 157 0.04 -10.63 16.65
N VAL A 158 0.47 -11.12 15.47
CA VAL A 158 -0.35 -12.06 14.69
C VAL A 158 -0.34 -13.41 15.39
N ASP A 159 -1.52 -13.89 15.78
CA ASP A 159 -1.71 -15.19 16.43
C ASP A 159 -2.05 -16.28 15.41
N GLU A 160 -2.66 -15.90 14.28
CA GLU A 160 -3.01 -16.83 13.20
C GLU A 160 -2.86 -16.16 11.83
N ALA A 161 -2.04 -16.77 10.97
CA ALA A 161 -1.98 -16.51 9.54
C ALA A 161 -2.01 -17.83 8.76
N LEU A 162 -2.72 -17.85 7.64
CA LEU A 162 -2.94 -19.05 6.83
C LEU A 162 -2.58 -18.80 5.37
N SER A 163 -1.99 -19.81 4.73
CA SER A 163 -1.79 -19.78 3.27
C SER A 163 -3.11 -20.02 2.55
N VAL A 164 -3.38 -19.21 1.52
CA VAL A 164 -4.55 -19.34 0.65
C VAL A 164 -4.10 -20.03 -0.62
N GLN A 165 -4.81 -21.10 -1.02
CA GLN A 165 -4.48 -21.79 -2.27
C GLN A 165 -4.85 -20.92 -3.47
N ILE A 166 -4.03 -20.97 -4.52
CA ILE A 166 -4.22 -20.19 -5.74
C ILE A 166 -5.25 -20.90 -6.63
N GLU A 167 -6.47 -20.95 -6.12
CA GLU A 167 -7.62 -21.61 -6.71
C GLU A 167 -8.84 -20.72 -6.50
N LEU A 168 -9.65 -20.56 -7.56
CA LEU A 168 -10.72 -19.55 -7.58
C LEU A 168 -11.66 -19.67 -6.38
N ASN A 169 -12.12 -20.88 -6.09
CA ASN A 169 -13.07 -21.12 -5.00
C ASN A 169 -12.44 -20.95 -3.61
N GLU A 170 -11.15 -21.25 -3.44
CA GLU A 170 -10.44 -21.06 -2.17
C GLU A 170 -10.24 -19.56 -1.89
N MET A 171 -9.80 -18.80 -2.89
CA MET A 171 -9.68 -17.35 -2.80
C MET A 171 -11.03 -16.68 -2.52
N LYS A 172 -12.09 -17.06 -3.25
CA LYS A 172 -13.46 -16.54 -3.02
C LYS A 172 -14.00 -16.94 -1.65
N SER A 173 -13.71 -18.15 -1.17
CA SER A 173 -14.12 -18.62 0.16
C SER A 173 -13.44 -17.82 1.27
N CYS A 174 -12.14 -17.49 1.11
CA CYS A 174 -11.41 -16.62 2.04
C CYS A 174 -12.10 -15.26 2.19
N LEU A 175 -12.40 -14.62 1.06
CA LEU A 175 -13.09 -13.33 1.04
C LEU A 175 -14.53 -13.41 1.57
N ALA A 176 -15.29 -14.46 1.20
CA ALA A 176 -16.66 -14.66 1.67
C ALA A 176 -16.76 -14.89 3.18
N GLN A 177 -15.67 -15.36 3.82
CA GLN A 177 -15.55 -15.44 5.26
C GLN A 177 -15.21 -14.09 5.93
N GLY A 178 -14.96 -13.05 5.14
CA GLY A 178 -14.63 -11.72 5.63
C GLY A 178 -13.14 -11.51 5.85
N PHE A 179 -12.27 -12.27 5.17
CA PHE A 179 -10.82 -12.13 5.30
C PHE A 179 -10.20 -11.68 3.99
N PRO A 180 -9.58 -10.50 3.93
CA PRO A 180 -8.74 -10.14 2.81
C PRO A 180 -7.48 -11.03 2.82
N PHE A 181 -6.85 -11.18 1.66
CA PHE A 181 -5.61 -11.93 1.56
C PHE A 181 -4.60 -11.20 0.69
N THR A 182 -3.36 -11.19 1.14
CA THR A 182 -2.20 -10.71 0.38
C THR A 182 -1.78 -11.76 -0.63
N PHE A 183 -1.09 -11.34 -1.69
CA PHE A 183 -0.51 -12.25 -2.67
C PHE A 183 0.63 -11.56 -3.43
N GLY A 184 1.56 -12.37 -3.93
CA GLY A 184 2.53 -11.97 -4.95
C GLY A 184 1.97 -12.21 -6.35
N ILE A 185 2.25 -11.30 -7.28
CA ILE A 185 1.90 -11.46 -8.69
C ILE A 185 2.99 -10.89 -9.59
N MET A 186 3.23 -11.56 -10.72
CA MET A 186 4.11 -11.07 -11.77
C MET A 186 3.38 -10.05 -12.65
N LEU A 187 3.89 -8.82 -12.73
CA LEU A 187 3.33 -7.76 -13.58
C LEU A 187 3.96 -7.76 -14.98
N PHE A 188 3.17 -7.32 -15.96
CA PHE A 188 3.53 -7.20 -17.36
C PHE A 188 3.31 -5.76 -17.83
N HIS A 189 3.84 -5.39 -19.00
CA HIS A 189 3.62 -4.06 -19.58
C HIS A 189 2.15 -3.69 -19.73
N SER A 190 1.26 -4.66 -19.97
CA SER A 190 -0.18 -4.41 -20.04
C SER A 190 -0.77 -3.87 -18.73
N PHE A 191 -0.12 -4.08 -17.58
CA PHE A 191 -0.58 -3.55 -16.30
C PHE A 191 -0.58 -2.01 -16.24
N ASP A 192 0.22 -1.34 -17.09
CA ASP A 192 0.26 0.12 -17.18
C ASP A 192 -1.13 0.73 -17.48
N ASP A 193 -1.98 0.00 -18.21
CA ASP A 193 -3.33 0.46 -18.58
C ASP A 193 -4.27 0.53 -17.37
N ALA A 194 -4.00 -0.25 -16.33
CA ALA A 194 -4.80 -0.24 -15.09
C ALA A 194 -4.67 1.08 -14.32
N ALA A 195 -3.62 1.87 -14.57
CA ALA A 195 -3.41 3.13 -13.87
C ALA A 195 -4.52 4.17 -14.11
N SER A 196 -5.36 3.95 -15.13
CA SER A 196 -6.55 4.75 -15.42
C SER A 196 -7.80 3.91 -15.17
N GLY A 197 -8.43 4.06 -14.00
CA GLY A 197 -9.71 3.40 -13.68
C GLY A 197 -9.59 1.96 -13.20
N GLY A 198 -8.38 1.45 -12.96
CA GLY A 198 -8.13 0.22 -12.21
C GLY A 198 -8.37 -1.08 -12.98
N VAL A 199 -8.89 -1.07 -14.20
CA VAL A 199 -9.17 -2.31 -14.94
C VAL A 199 -7.87 -2.94 -15.44
N VAL A 200 -7.53 -4.12 -14.94
CA VAL A 200 -6.29 -4.82 -15.32
C VAL A 200 -6.55 -5.71 -16.54
N PRO A 201 -5.84 -5.51 -17.66
CA PRO A 201 -5.93 -6.43 -18.80
C PRO A 201 -5.20 -7.74 -18.51
N MET A 202 -5.51 -8.78 -19.29
CA MET A 202 -4.73 -10.02 -19.26
C MET A 202 -3.24 -9.74 -19.56
N PRO A 203 -2.31 -10.56 -19.01
CA PRO A 203 -0.88 -10.42 -19.25
C PRO A 203 -0.53 -10.34 -20.73
N SER A 204 0.15 -9.26 -21.11
CA SER A 204 0.73 -9.14 -22.45
C SER A 204 1.91 -8.16 -22.46
N GLY A 205 2.75 -8.29 -23.49
CA GLY A 205 4.05 -7.62 -23.55
C GLY A 205 5.08 -8.29 -22.65
N GLY A 206 6.23 -7.64 -22.45
CA GLY A 206 7.31 -8.16 -21.60
C GLY A 206 6.96 -8.11 -20.10
N GLN A 207 7.49 -9.07 -19.35
CA GLN A 207 7.45 -9.10 -17.89
C GLN A 207 8.16 -7.86 -17.29
N GLN A 208 7.57 -7.26 -16.25
CA GLN A 208 8.12 -6.09 -15.55
C GLN A 208 8.74 -6.47 -14.21
N GLY A 209 8.09 -7.33 -13.42
CA GLY A 209 8.59 -7.73 -12.11
C GLY A 209 7.49 -8.18 -11.16
N GLY A 210 7.89 -8.80 -10.05
CA GLY A 210 6.99 -9.20 -8.98
C GLY A 210 6.49 -8.00 -8.19
N HIS A 211 5.22 -8.04 -7.81
CA HIS A 211 4.57 -7.06 -6.95
C HIS A 211 3.66 -7.74 -5.95
N ALA A 212 3.42 -7.08 -4.82
CA ALA A 212 2.59 -7.58 -3.75
C ALA A 212 1.38 -6.67 -3.56
N LEU A 213 0.21 -7.28 -3.42
CA LEU A 213 -1.09 -6.60 -3.40
C LEU A 213 -2.02 -7.25 -2.37
N LEU A 214 -3.10 -6.56 -2.02
CA LEU A 214 -4.12 -7.05 -1.08
C LEU A 214 -5.45 -7.28 -1.81
N CYS A 215 -5.93 -8.51 -1.83
CA CYS A 215 -7.24 -8.86 -2.36
C CYS A 215 -8.31 -8.60 -1.30
N VAL A 216 -9.33 -7.83 -1.66
CA VAL A 216 -10.38 -7.32 -0.74
C VAL A 216 -11.79 -7.62 -1.22
N GLY A 217 -11.95 -8.37 -2.31
CA GLY A 217 -13.27 -8.70 -2.83
C GLY A 217 -13.22 -9.35 -4.19
N TYR A 218 -14.39 -9.64 -4.74
CA TYR A 218 -14.55 -10.19 -6.08
C TYR A 218 -15.94 -9.91 -6.63
N SER A 219 -16.10 -10.01 -7.94
CA SER A 219 -17.41 -9.97 -8.59
C SER A 219 -17.45 -10.92 -9.79
N ASP A 220 -18.41 -11.85 -9.75
CA ASP A 220 -18.66 -12.80 -10.85
C ASP A 220 -19.27 -12.12 -12.07
N GLN A 221 -19.90 -10.96 -11.92
CA GLN A 221 -20.39 -10.16 -13.04
C GLN A 221 -19.25 -9.67 -13.93
N SER A 222 -18.12 -9.29 -13.33
CA SER A 222 -16.93 -8.80 -14.04
C SER A 222 -15.82 -9.84 -14.15
N ASN A 223 -16.02 -11.07 -13.65
CA ASN A 223 -15.00 -12.12 -13.57
C ASN A 223 -13.64 -11.61 -13.03
N SER A 224 -13.69 -10.78 -11.98
CA SER A 224 -12.50 -10.10 -11.47
C SER A 224 -12.48 -10.02 -9.94
N PHE A 225 -11.28 -10.08 -9.38
CA PHE A 225 -11.00 -9.75 -8.00
C PHE A 225 -10.87 -8.23 -7.83
N ILE A 226 -11.26 -7.73 -6.65
CA ILE A 226 -11.07 -6.33 -6.23
C ILE A 226 -9.81 -6.29 -5.38
N VAL A 227 -8.83 -5.48 -5.80
CA VAL A 227 -7.49 -5.52 -5.24
C VAL A 227 -7.05 -4.12 -4.84
N ARG A 228 -6.58 -3.95 -3.60
CA ARG A 228 -5.94 -2.74 -3.09
C ARG A 228 -4.47 -2.75 -3.50
N ASN A 229 -4.04 -1.69 -4.18
CA ASN A 229 -2.63 -1.44 -4.47
C ASN A 229 -2.00 -0.58 -3.35
N SER A 230 -0.72 -0.25 -3.50
CA SER A 230 0.05 0.58 -2.56
C SER A 230 0.79 1.70 -3.28
N TRP A 231 0.14 2.31 -4.28
CA TRP A 231 0.68 3.41 -5.11
C TRP A 231 -0.14 4.71 -4.95
N GLY A 232 -0.79 4.86 -3.79
CA GLY A 232 -1.65 6.00 -3.46
C GLY A 232 -2.99 6.02 -4.18
N GLU A 233 -3.91 6.85 -3.68
CA GLU A 233 -5.29 6.94 -4.17
C GLU A 233 -5.40 7.50 -5.60
N SER A 234 -4.40 8.26 -6.07
CA SER A 234 -4.39 8.84 -7.42
C SER A 234 -4.15 7.81 -8.55
N TRP A 235 -3.76 6.59 -8.19
CA TRP A 235 -3.51 5.50 -9.13
C TRP A 235 -4.74 4.60 -9.26
N GLY A 236 -5.04 4.14 -10.48
CA GLY A 236 -6.10 3.16 -10.72
C GLY A 236 -7.50 3.73 -10.49
N ASP A 237 -8.33 3.00 -9.74
CA ASP A 237 -9.62 3.46 -9.22
C ASP A 237 -9.48 3.73 -7.71
N ASN A 238 -9.11 4.96 -7.35
CA ASN A 238 -8.91 5.38 -5.96
C ASN A 238 -7.90 4.49 -5.20
N GLY A 239 -6.82 4.06 -5.86
CA GLY A 239 -5.81 3.15 -5.32
C GLY A 239 -6.13 1.66 -5.48
N TYR A 240 -7.29 1.32 -6.07
CA TYR A 240 -7.70 -0.05 -6.33
C TYR A 240 -7.57 -0.43 -7.81
N CYS A 241 -7.50 -1.74 -8.05
CA CYS A 241 -7.60 -2.32 -9.38
C CYS A 241 -8.47 -3.59 -9.38
N TYR A 242 -8.83 -4.04 -10.58
CA TYR A 242 -9.71 -5.16 -10.85
C TYR A 242 -8.94 -6.19 -11.68
N ILE A 243 -8.52 -7.29 -11.05
CA ILE A 243 -7.68 -8.32 -11.68
C ILE A 243 -8.56 -9.47 -12.17
N PRO A 244 -8.49 -9.85 -13.47
CA PRO A 244 -9.25 -11.00 -13.99
C PRO A 244 -8.96 -12.28 -13.21
N TYR A 245 -9.99 -13.12 -13.01
CA TYR A 245 -9.84 -14.42 -12.36
C TYR A 245 -8.74 -15.26 -13.00
N ASP A 246 -8.75 -15.39 -14.34
CA ASP A 246 -7.78 -16.19 -15.09
C ASP A 246 -6.33 -15.74 -14.92
N TYR A 247 -6.11 -14.45 -14.65
CA TYR A 247 -4.77 -13.94 -14.35
C TYR A 247 -4.39 -14.32 -12.93
N MET A 248 -5.24 -13.99 -11.96
CA MET A 248 -4.91 -14.15 -10.55
C MET A 248 -4.83 -15.63 -10.12
N THR A 249 -5.57 -16.54 -10.76
CA THR A 249 -5.52 -17.98 -10.47
C THR A 249 -4.46 -18.73 -11.29
N ASN A 250 -3.66 -18.03 -12.11
CA ASN A 250 -2.56 -18.66 -12.82
C ASN A 250 -1.30 -18.74 -11.93
N THR A 251 -0.90 -19.96 -11.56
CA THR A 251 0.26 -20.22 -10.69
C THR A 251 1.63 -19.94 -11.32
N ASP A 252 1.70 -19.70 -12.64
CA ASP A 252 2.92 -19.20 -13.28
C ASP A 252 3.16 -17.71 -12.98
N TYR A 253 2.11 -16.98 -12.57
CA TYR A 253 2.16 -15.55 -12.32
C TYR A 253 1.91 -15.18 -10.87
N THR A 254 1.00 -15.88 -10.19
CA THR A 254 0.62 -15.61 -8.80
C THR A 254 1.30 -16.59 -7.86
N PHE A 255 1.75 -16.10 -6.71
CA PHE A 255 2.42 -16.89 -5.68
C PHE A 255 2.18 -16.29 -4.29
N ASP A 256 2.58 -17.00 -3.24
CA ASP A 256 2.59 -16.54 -1.84
C ASP A 256 1.32 -15.80 -1.39
N ALA A 257 0.16 -16.46 -1.54
CA ALA A 257 -1.10 -15.91 -1.05
C ALA A 257 -1.33 -16.23 0.44
N TRP A 258 -1.61 -15.21 1.25
CA TRP A 258 -1.73 -15.32 2.71
C TRP A 258 -2.83 -14.45 3.28
N THR A 259 -3.52 -14.96 4.29
CA THR A 259 -4.49 -14.18 5.07
C THR A 259 -4.09 -14.15 6.54
N ILE A 260 -4.20 -12.97 7.16
CA ILE A 260 -4.09 -12.79 8.61
C ILE A 260 -5.49 -12.97 9.18
N ARG A 261 -5.63 -13.77 10.24
CA ARG A 261 -6.92 -14.24 10.74
C ARG A 261 -7.23 -13.77 12.15
N LYS A 262 -6.20 -13.62 12.97
CA LYS A 262 -6.32 -13.32 14.39
C LYS A 262 -5.10 -12.57 14.92
N LEU A 263 -5.35 -11.60 15.78
CA LEU A 263 -4.34 -10.92 16.59
C LEU A 263 -4.38 -11.47 18.03
N SER A 264 -3.25 -11.48 18.73
CA SER A 264 -3.21 -11.84 20.15
C SER A 264 -4.05 -10.83 20.95
N SER A 265 -4.87 -11.33 21.87
CA SER A 265 -5.93 -10.55 22.54
C SER A 265 -5.57 -10.09 23.95
N ASP A 266 -4.30 -10.01 24.30
CA ASP A 266 -3.92 -9.99 25.72
C ASP A 266 -4.09 -8.63 26.43
N ASP A 267 -4.37 -7.51 25.74
CA ASP A 267 -5.01 -6.32 26.33
C ASP A 267 -5.13 -5.18 25.29
N PHE A 268 -6.28 -5.03 24.63
CA PHE A 268 -6.65 -3.74 24.00
C PHE A 268 -7.40 -2.88 25.02
N GLY A 269 -6.84 -2.72 26.22
CA GLY A 269 -7.44 -1.94 27.31
C GLY A 269 -7.73 -0.50 26.86
N GLN A 270 -8.90 0.02 27.26
CA GLN A 270 -9.46 1.34 26.90
C GLN A 270 -8.50 2.52 27.12
N ASP A 271 -7.43 2.36 27.90
CA ASP A 271 -6.49 3.42 28.27
C ASP A 271 -5.25 3.52 27.36
N THR A 272 -5.10 2.69 26.32
CA THR A 272 -3.90 2.72 25.45
C THR A 272 -3.95 3.85 24.41
N TRP A 273 -5.12 4.44 24.18
CA TRP A 273 -5.39 5.27 22.99
C TRP A 273 -6.09 6.60 23.27
N ASP A 274 -6.16 7.06 24.53
CA ASP A 274 -6.69 8.37 24.85
C ASP A 274 -5.62 9.48 24.80
N ASN A 275 -5.95 10.49 23.99
CA ASN A 275 -5.36 11.82 23.80
C ASN A 275 -4.32 11.99 22.69
N ASP A 276 -4.78 12.08 21.44
CA ASP A 276 -4.46 13.26 20.60
C ASP A 276 -5.45 13.37 19.41
N ASP A 277 -6.56 14.08 19.62
CA ASP A 277 -7.52 14.47 18.55
C ASP A 277 -7.00 15.65 17.71
N SER A 278 -5.70 15.71 17.41
CA SER A 278 -5.13 16.83 16.63
C SER A 278 -4.16 16.41 15.53
N VAL A 279 -4.55 15.48 14.67
CA VAL A 279 -3.85 15.32 13.38
C VAL A 279 -4.86 15.17 12.24
N ASP A 280 -5.16 16.30 11.60
CA ASP A 280 -5.89 16.38 10.34
C ASP A 280 -4.96 16.01 9.18
N TYR A 281 -5.19 14.84 8.58
CA TYR A 281 -4.43 14.36 7.42
C TYR A 281 -4.83 15.05 6.09
N THR A 282 -5.69 16.08 6.11
CA THR A 282 -6.17 16.74 4.87
C THR A 282 -5.34 17.95 4.41
N GLN A 283 -4.31 18.38 5.14
CA GLN A 283 -3.47 19.52 4.72
C GLN A 283 -2.09 19.10 4.23
N ASN A 284 -2.03 18.53 3.03
CA ASN A 284 -0.84 18.65 2.17
C ASN A 284 -1.17 18.47 0.68
N ALA A 285 -2.31 19.03 0.27
CA ALA A 285 -2.66 19.23 -1.13
C ALA A 285 -2.98 20.72 -1.34
N GLY A 286 -2.05 21.45 -1.94
CA GLY A 286 -2.32 22.77 -2.51
C GLY A 286 -1.61 23.91 -1.79
N ASN A 287 -0.47 24.33 -2.35
CA ASN A 287 -0.12 25.74 -2.40
C ASN A 287 0.54 25.98 -3.76
N ASP A 288 -0.29 26.35 -4.74
CA ASP A 288 0.04 27.37 -5.73
C ASP A 288 -1.23 27.82 -6.49
N ALA A 289 -1.37 29.15 -6.58
CA ALA A 289 -2.43 29.96 -7.23
C ALA A 289 -3.82 29.93 -6.53
N ASP A 290 -4.51 31.04 -6.29
CA ASP A 290 -4.70 32.23 -7.13
C ASP A 290 -5.18 33.43 -6.29
N ALA A 291 -5.01 34.61 -6.87
CA ALA A 291 -5.29 35.94 -6.36
C ALA A 291 -6.77 36.24 -6.09
N GLY A 292 -7.02 37.26 -5.25
CA GLY A 292 -8.15 38.16 -5.44
C GLY A 292 -8.88 38.65 -4.19
N ASN A 293 -8.79 39.96 -3.97
CA ASN A 293 -9.68 40.84 -3.19
C ASN A 293 -9.62 40.81 -1.66
N GLY A 294 -8.87 41.78 -1.12
CA GLY A 294 -9.04 42.31 0.25
C GLY A 294 -8.82 43.82 0.24
N ALA A 295 -9.77 44.54 0.84
CA ALA A 295 -9.94 45.98 0.90
C ALA A 295 -8.68 46.83 1.15
N ILE A 296 -8.67 47.98 0.47
CA ILE A 296 -7.79 49.12 0.77
C ILE A 296 -8.38 49.82 2.01
N GLU A 297 -7.61 49.87 3.09
CA GLU A 297 -7.82 50.82 4.19
C GLU A 297 -6.81 51.96 4.04
N ASP A 298 -7.35 53.17 4.16
CA ASP A 298 -6.67 54.45 4.08
C ASP A 298 -5.57 54.59 5.14
N VAL A 299 -4.38 55.00 4.72
CA VAL A 299 -3.41 55.68 5.58
C VAL A 299 -2.79 56.82 4.77
N ASP A 300 -3.25 58.03 5.08
CA ASP A 300 -2.54 59.27 4.79
C ASP A 300 -1.20 59.27 5.55
N ASP A 301 -0.11 59.63 4.87
CA ASP A 301 0.81 60.66 5.37
C ASP A 301 1.82 61.08 4.29
N ASP A 302 2.04 62.40 4.29
CA ASP A 302 2.81 63.24 3.38
C ASP A 302 4.26 62.78 3.09
N LEU A 303 4.77 63.14 1.89
CA LEU A 303 5.85 64.14 1.71
C LEU A 303 6.44 64.14 0.29
N ASP A 304 6.16 65.25 -0.41
CA ASP A 304 7.07 66.16 -1.12
C ASP A 304 8.16 65.68 -2.13
N SER A 305 8.20 66.44 -3.22
CA SER A 305 9.33 66.81 -4.09
C SER A 305 9.73 65.91 -5.28
N GLY A 306 9.21 66.30 -6.46
CA GLY A 306 10.01 66.83 -7.57
C GLY A 306 10.92 65.89 -8.38
N GLY A 307 10.72 65.85 -9.69
CA GLY A 307 11.77 65.38 -10.60
C GLY A 307 11.30 64.91 -11.96
N ASP A 308 11.27 65.85 -12.90
CA ASP A 308 11.18 65.69 -14.36
C ASP A 308 12.20 64.65 -14.90
N PHE A 309 11.89 63.99 -16.03
CA PHE A 309 12.76 63.72 -17.19
C PHE A 309 12.32 62.50 -18.04
N GLN A 310 11.71 62.84 -19.16
CA GLN A 310 11.96 62.37 -20.54
C GLN A 310 12.08 60.87 -20.86
N SER A 311 11.13 60.46 -21.70
CA SER A 311 11.24 59.57 -22.86
C SER A 311 12.65 59.37 -23.42
N ASN A 312 13.00 58.13 -23.73
CA ASN A 312 13.55 57.80 -25.04
C ASN A 312 13.18 56.38 -25.46
N ASP A 313 12.46 56.38 -26.57
CA ASP A 313 12.22 55.32 -27.52
C ASP A 313 13.54 54.99 -28.25
N TYR A 314 13.89 53.71 -28.36
CA TYR A 314 14.77 53.18 -29.39
C TYR A 314 14.35 51.74 -29.67
N GLY A 315 13.74 51.57 -30.85
CA GLY A 315 13.46 50.28 -31.43
C GLY A 315 14.63 49.63 -32.16
N ASP A 316 14.24 48.56 -32.81
CA ASP A 316 14.87 47.78 -33.88
C ASP A 316 15.91 46.70 -33.56
N ASP A 317 15.47 45.49 -33.93
CA ASP A 317 16.15 44.54 -34.81
C ASP A 317 17.37 43.79 -34.28
N ASN A 318 17.25 42.47 -34.12
CA ASN A 318 17.35 41.54 -35.25
C ASN A 318 17.41 40.08 -34.81
N ASP A 319 16.86 39.25 -35.70
CA ASP A 319 17.09 37.84 -35.93
C ASP A 319 18.49 37.31 -35.55
N ASN A 320 18.53 36.12 -34.92
CA ASN A 320 18.93 34.88 -35.62
C ASN A 320 19.05 33.68 -34.65
N ASN A 321 18.43 32.57 -35.07
CA ASN A 321 18.92 31.19 -35.06
C ASN A 321 20.27 30.94 -34.37
N TRP A 322 20.35 29.92 -33.50
CA TRP A 322 21.03 28.62 -33.69
C TRP A 322 20.53 27.63 -32.61
#